data_AF-A0A948XYF0-F1
#
_entry.id   AF-A0A948XYF0-F1
#
_cell.length_a   1.000
_cell.length_b   1.000
_cell.length_c   1.000
_cell.angle_alpha   90.00
_cell.angle_beta   90.00
_cell.angle_gamma   90.00
#
_symmetry.space_group_name_H-M   'P 1'
#
loop_
_entity.id
_entity.type
_entity.pdbx_description
1 polymer ?
#
loop_
_entity_poly.entity_id
_entity_poly.type
_entity_poly.pdbx_seq_one_letter_code
_entity_poly.pdbx_strand_id
1 'polypeptide(L)'
;MKNKKRFFSAVVAFSLVFLFAGTLAVFAAVDVVKAGPTSLTGITDIFETVVNWFQGIVLLLGVMMIVWAGLTWMTAGGVDEKLTEARQRLIWGLVGIGVALFAGVAQTFITNLIK
;
A
#
# COMPACT_ATOMS: atom_id res chain seq x y z
N MET A 1 5.19 24.88 -17.84
CA MET A 1 5.54 23.44 -18.06
C MET A 1 6.70 22.91 -17.19
N LYS A 2 7.54 23.78 -16.59
CA LYS A 2 8.77 23.41 -15.83
C LYS A 2 8.52 22.66 -14.50
N ASN A 3 7.37 22.88 -13.84
CA ASN A 3 7.09 22.30 -12.51
C ASN A 3 6.45 20.89 -12.55
N LYS A 4 5.71 20.54 -13.61
CA LYS A 4 5.14 19.19 -13.80
C LYS A 4 6.23 18.10 -13.90
N LYS A 5 7.38 18.41 -14.51
CA LYS A 5 8.52 17.48 -14.65
C LYS A 5 9.27 17.24 -13.34
N ARG A 6 9.43 18.27 -12.51
CA ARG A 6 10.08 18.18 -11.18
C ARG A 6 9.22 17.43 -10.17
N PHE A 7 7.90 17.50 -10.32
CA PHE A 7 6.95 16.75 -9.49
C PHE A 7 6.85 15.28 -9.93
N PHE A 8 6.82 15.01 -11.25
CA PHE A 8 6.88 13.63 -11.76
C PHE A 8 8.18 12.93 -11.34
N SER A 9 9.32 13.62 -11.39
CA SER A 9 10.57 13.08 -10.87
C SER A 9 10.55 12.84 -9.35
N ALA A 10 9.82 13.65 -8.58
CA ALA A 10 9.69 13.46 -7.13
C ALA A 10 8.83 12.23 -6.79
N VAL A 11 7.74 12.02 -7.51
CA VAL A 11 6.90 10.82 -7.36
C VAL A 11 7.66 9.56 -7.76
N VAL A 12 8.38 9.59 -8.88
CA VAL A 12 9.22 8.47 -9.33
C VAL A 12 10.37 8.21 -8.35
N ALA A 13 11.02 9.24 -7.83
CA ALA A 13 12.07 9.10 -6.82
C ALA A 13 11.51 8.52 -5.51
N PHE A 14 10.32 8.95 -5.07
CA PHE A 14 9.68 8.39 -3.88
C PHE A 14 9.27 6.93 -4.09
N SER A 15 8.68 6.59 -5.23
CA SER A 15 8.39 5.20 -5.61
C SER A 15 9.66 4.35 -5.67
N LEU A 16 10.77 4.86 -6.20
CA LEU A 16 12.05 4.15 -6.24
C LEU A 16 12.66 3.94 -4.85
N VAL A 17 12.62 4.96 -3.98
CA VAL A 17 13.08 4.86 -2.59
C VAL A 17 12.21 3.89 -1.81
N PHE A 18 10.89 3.86 -2.05
CA PHE A 18 9.97 2.95 -1.39
C PHE A 18 10.07 1.52 -1.95
N LEU A 19 10.34 1.34 -3.24
CA LEU A 19 10.69 0.04 -3.82
C LEU A 19 12.03 -0.47 -3.26
N PHE A 20 13.01 0.40 -3.04
CA PHE A 20 14.28 0.06 -2.44
C PHE A 20 14.16 -0.27 -0.94
N ALA A 21 13.41 0.53 -0.17
CA ALA A 21 13.10 0.24 1.23
C ALA A 21 12.20 -1.00 1.38
N GLY A 22 11.26 -1.17 0.46
CA GLY A 22 10.40 -2.35 0.34
C GLY A 22 11.24 -3.60 0.10
N THR A 23 12.12 -3.60 -0.91
CA THR A 23 13.07 -4.70 -1.22
C THR A 23 14.03 -5.02 -0.08
N LEU A 24 14.47 -4.01 0.69
CA LEU A 24 15.27 -4.20 1.90
C LEU A 24 14.46 -4.84 3.04
N ALA A 25 13.21 -4.42 3.24
CA ALA A 25 12.31 -5.00 4.25
C ALA A 25 11.98 -6.47 3.97
N VAL A 26 11.86 -6.86 2.69
CA VAL A 26 11.79 -8.29 2.27
C VAL A 26 12.98 -9.07 2.73
N PHE A 27 14.18 -8.50 2.51
CA PHE A 27 15.43 -9.17 2.78
C PHE A 27 15.66 -9.30 4.29
N ALA A 28 15.16 -8.35 5.08
CA ALA A 28 15.11 -8.47 6.53
C ALA A 28 14.04 -9.48 7.00
N ALA A 29 12.96 -9.66 6.25
CA ALA A 29 11.95 -10.70 6.48
C ALA A 29 12.33 -12.08 5.88
N VAL A 30 13.52 -12.24 5.29
CA VAL A 30 14.00 -13.50 4.72
C VAL A 30 14.50 -14.51 5.77
N ASP A 31 14.26 -14.25 7.06
CA ASP A 31 14.52 -15.22 8.13
C ASP A 31 13.46 -16.34 8.26
N VAL A 32 12.38 -16.33 7.46
CA VAL A 32 11.21 -17.23 7.64
C VAL A 32 11.27 -18.54 6.81
N VAL A 33 12.38 -18.86 6.14
CA VAL A 33 12.57 -20.20 5.53
C VAL A 33 13.86 -20.84 6.01
N LYS A 34 14.01 -20.95 7.33
CA LYS A 34 14.90 -21.95 7.93
C LYS A 34 14.04 -23.08 8.48
N ALA A 35 14.07 -24.20 7.76
CA ALA A 35 13.24 -25.41 7.91
C ALA A 35 11.80 -25.24 7.39
N GLY A 36 11.35 -26.18 6.53
CA GLY A 36 9.97 -26.26 6.09
C GLY A 36 9.00 -26.42 7.28
N PRO A 37 7.70 -26.11 7.11
CA PRO A 37 6.77 -26.01 8.22
C PRO A 37 6.59 -27.37 8.90
N THR A 38 7.21 -27.57 10.07
CA THR A 38 7.00 -28.74 10.93
C THR A 38 5.89 -28.53 11.95
N SER A 39 5.23 -27.37 11.95
CA SER A 39 4.12 -27.00 12.85
C SER A 39 3.17 -26.00 12.18
N LEU A 40 1.94 -25.89 12.69
CA LEU A 40 0.92 -24.91 12.26
C LEU A 40 1.45 -23.46 12.34
N THR A 41 2.41 -23.20 13.23
CA THR A 41 3.10 -21.93 13.42
C THR A 41 3.95 -21.52 12.21
N GLY A 42 4.61 -22.48 11.52
CA GLY A 42 5.38 -22.14 10.32
C GLY A 42 4.51 -21.73 9.13
N ILE A 43 3.26 -22.23 9.08
CA ILE A 43 2.29 -21.85 8.04
C ILE A 43 1.76 -20.43 8.33
N THR A 44 1.52 -20.08 9.60
CA THR A 44 1.09 -18.72 9.97
C THR A 44 2.15 -17.68 9.66
N ASP A 45 3.43 -17.97 9.86
CA ASP A 45 4.51 -17.01 9.61
C ASP A 45 4.66 -16.68 8.11
N ILE A 46 4.48 -17.68 7.25
CA ILE A 46 4.44 -17.47 5.78
C ILE A 46 3.23 -16.62 5.41
N PHE A 47 2.06 -16.90 6.00
CA PHE A 47 0.85 -16.12 5.76
C PHE A 47 1.00 -14.66 6.23
N GLU A 48 1.55 -14.43 7.43
CA GLU A 48 1.80 -13.09 7.95
C GLU A 48 2.77 -12.32 7.05
N THR A 49 3.83 -12.98 6.57
CA THR A 49 4.81 -12.37 5.65
C THR A 49 4.16 -11.94 4.33
N VAL A 50 3.36 -12.81 3.72
CA VAL A 50 2.68 -12.51 2.44
C VAL A 50 1.66 -11.39 2.61
N VAL A 51 0.86 -11.42 3.68
CA VAL A 51 -0.16 -10.39 3.94
C VAL A 51 0.48 -9.04 4.26
N ASN A 52 1.56 -8.99 5.04
CA ASN A 52 2.27 -7.75 5.37
C ASN A 52 2.83 -7.09 4.09
N TRP A 53 3.42 -7.89 3.21
CA TRP A 53 3.85 -7.44 1.89
C TRP A 53 2.74 -6.89 1.02
N PHE A 54 1.61 -7.62 0.95
CA PHE A 54 0.45 -7.19 0.19
C PHE A 54 -0.12 -5.87 0.75
N GLN A 55 -0.20 -5.75 2.07
CA GLN A 55 -0.64 -4.54 2.76
C GLN A 55 0.26 -3.34 2.44
N GLY A 56 1.58 -3.53 2.38
CA GLY A 56 2.53 -2.50 1.97
C GLY A 56 2.31 -2.02 0.53
N ILE A 57 2.07 -2.93 -0.42
CA ILE A 57 1.79 -2.59 -1.83
C ILE A 57 0.47 -1.83 -1.96
N VAL A 58 -0.58 -2.29 -1.26
CA VAL A 58 -1.90 -1.65 -1.29
C VAL A 58 -1.84 -0.23 -0.69
N LEU A 59 -1.12 -0.05 0.42
CA LEU A 59 -0.91 1.28 1.01
C LEU A 59 -0.18 2.23 0.06
N LEU A 60 0.88 1.75 -0.61
CA LEU A 60 1.61 2.54 -1.59
C LEU A 60 0.73 2.99 -2.76
N LEU A 61 -0.06 2.08 -3.32
CA LEU A 61 -1.02 2.39 -4.38
C LEU A 61 -2.11 3.35 -3.90
N GLY A 62 -2.61 3.18 -2.68
CA GLY A 62 -3.59 4.06 -2.06
C GLY A 62 -3.09 5.50 -1.96
N VAL A 63 -1.87 5.70 -1.47
CA VAL A 63 -1.25 7.04 -1.37
C VAL A 63 -1.08 7.67 -2.76
N MET A 64 -0.59 6.90 -3.74
CA MET A 64 -0.45 7.38 -5.13
C MET A 64 -1.79 7.85 -5.72
N MET A 65 -2.86 7.09 -5.50
CA MET A 65 -4.21 7.42 -5.96
C MET A 65 -4.77 8.67 -5.29
N ILE A 66 -4.53 8.85 -3.98
CA ILE A 66 -4.95 10.05 -3.24
C ILE A 66 -4.26 11.30 -3.78
N VAL A 67 -2.94 11.23 -4.01
CA VAL A 67 -2.18 12.36 -4.59
C VAL A 67 -2.73 12.71 -5.98
N TRP A 68 -2.99 11.72 -6.82
CA TRP A 68 -3.49 11.93 -8.17
C TRP A 68 -4.93 12.49 -8.20
N ALA A 69 -5.78 12.01 -7.29
CA ALA A 69 -7.13 12.52 -7.07
C ALA A 69 -7.10 13.98 -6.60
N GLY A 70 -6.24 14.32 -5.64
CA GLY A 70 -6.08 15.69 -5.14
C GLY A 70 -5.64 16.68 -6.23
N LEU A 71 -4.72 16.26 -7.09
CA LEU A 71 -4.29 17.07 -8.23
C LEU A 71 -5.40 17.25 -9.28
N THR A 72 -6.15 16.20 -9.56
CA THR A 72 -7.31 16.26 -10.46
C THR A 72 -8.37 17.22 -9.91
N TRP A 73 -8.60 17.19 -8.59
CA TRP A 73 -9.51 18.09 -7.90
C TRP A 73 -9.05 19.56 -7.99
N MET A 74 -7.77 19.83 -7.74
CA MET A 74 -7.19 21.18 -7.83
C MET A 74 -7.19 21.75 -9.25
N THR A 75 -7.09 20.89 -10.27
CA THR A 75 -7.01 21.30 -11.68
C THR A 75 -8.35 21.23 -12.42
N ALA A 76 -9.42 20.79 -11.75
CA ALA A 76 -10.76 20.66 -12.34
C ALA A 76 -11.40 22.01 -12.72
N GLY A 77 -10.96 23.12 -12.12
CA GLY A 77 -11.34 24.48 -12.53
C GLY A 77 -12.85 24.78 -12.52
N GLY A 78 -13.66 23.99 -11.80
CA GLY A 78 -15.12 24.13 -11.75
C GLY A 78 -15.89 23.28 -12.75
N VAL A 79 -15.25 22.40 -13.52
CA VAL A 79 -15.95 21.42 -14.37
C VAL A 79 -16.47 20.29 -13.48
N ASP A 80 -17.79 20.20 -13.31
CA ASP A 80 -18.46 19.26 -12.40
C ASP A 80 -18.08 17.79 -12.63
N GLU A 81 -17.84 17.41 -13.89
CA GLU A 81 -17.46 16.06 -14.27
C GLU A 81 -16.08 15.67 -13.69
N LYS A 82 -15.09 16.56 -13.80
CA LYS A 82 -13.74 16.32 -13.24
C LYS A 82 -13.72 16.37 -11.72
N LEU A 83 -14.61 17.18 -11.14
CA LEU A 83 -14.78 17.25 -9.69
C LEU A 83 -15.36 15.93 -9.14
N THR A 84 -16.35 15.37 -9.85
CA THR A 84 -16.98 14.09 -9.49
C THR A 84 -16.00 12.94 -9.63
N GLU A 85 -15.27 12.89 -10.75
CA GLU A 85 -14.25 11.87 -11.02
C GLU A 85 -13.12 11.90 -9.96
N ALA A 86 -12.64 13.09 -9.59
CA ALA A 86 -11.63 13.26 -8.55
C ALA A 86 -12.11 12.75 -7.18
N ARG A 87 -13.37 13.05 -6.80
CA ARG A 87 -13.97 12.56 -5.55
C ARG A 87 -14.09 11.04 -5.54
N GLN A 88 -14.54 10.45 -6.64
CA GLN A 88 -14.67 9.00 -6.75
C GLN A 88 -13.31 8.31 -6.61
N ARG A 89 -12.26 8.84 -7.27
CA ARG A 89 -10.88 8.33 -7.11
C ARG A 89 -10.37 8.45 -5.67
N LEU A 90 -10.70 9.54 -4.98
CA LEU A 90 -10.34 9.75 -3.57
C LEU A 90 -11.01 8.71 -2.65
N ILE A 91 -12.30 8.44 -2.88
CA ILE A 91 -13.05 7.42 -2.14
C ILE A 91 -12.43 6.04 -2.36
N TRP A 92 -12.14 5.65 -3.60
CA TRP A 92 -11.50 4.35 -3.88
C TRP A 92 -10.09 4.24 -3.27
N GLY A 93 -9.32 5.33 -3.27
CA GLY A 93 -8.02 5.38 -2.59
C GLY A 93 -8.15 5.18 -1.07
N LEU A 94 -9.13 5.85 -0.44
CA LEU A 94 -9.42 5.71 0.98
C LEU A 94 -9.94 4.31 1.33
N VAL A 95 -10.78 3.71 0.48
CA VAL A 95 -11.25 2.32 0.65
C VAL A 95 -10.07 1.34 0.58
N GLY A 96 -9.14 1.51 -0.35
CA GLY A 96 -7.94 0.68 -0.43
C GLY A 96 -7.08 0.74 0.83
N ILE A 97 -6.87 1.94 1.38
CA ILE A 97 -6.17 2.13 2.66
C ILE A 97 -6.98 1.52 3.81
N GLY A 98 -8.30 1.70 3.83
CA GLY A 98 -9.19 1.09 4.82
C GLY A 98 -9.07 -0.42 4.84
N VAL A 99 -9.13 -1.08 3.68
CA VAL A 99 -8.96 -2.54 3.56
C VAL A 99 -7.58 -2.98 4.05
N ALA A 100 -6.52 -2.23 3.75
CA ALA A 100 -5.18 -2.52 4.25
C ALA A 100 -5.12 -2.46 5.80
N LEU A 101 -5.79 -1.49 6.43
CA LEU A 101 -5.87 -1.41 7.89
C LEU A 101 -6.71 -2.54 8.49
N PHE A 102 -7.82 -2.92 7.84
CA PHE A 102 -8.64 -4.07 8.26
C PHE A 102 -7.88 -5.39 8.20
N ALA A 103 -6.96 -5.56 7.24
CA ALA A 103 -6.13 -6.75 7.14
C ALA A 103 -5.27 -6.96 8.40
N GLY A 104 -4.68 -5.89 8.96
CA GLY A 104 -3.89 -5.97 10.20
C GLY A 104 -4.73 -6.37 11.43
N VAL A 105 -5.99 -5.94 11.47
CA VAL A 105 -6.94 -6.37 12.51
C VAL A 105 -7.23 -7.87 12.37
N ALA A 106 -7.49 -8.34 11.16
CA ALA A 106 -7.76 -9.76 10.89
C ALA A 106 -6.56 -10.67 11.25
N GLN A 107 -5.33 -10.23 10.98
CA GLN A 107 -4.12 -10.95 11.41
C GLN A 107 -4.10 -11.14 12.93
N THR A 108 -4.35 -10.07 13.68
CA THR A 108 -4.37 -10.10 15.16
C THR A 108 -5.41 -11.08 15.70
N PHE A 109 -6.57 -11.20 15.04
CA PHE A 109 -7.58 -12.20 15.39
C PHE A 109 -7.11 -13.64 15.18
N ILE A 110 -6.44 -13.93 14.06
CA ILE A 110 -5.94 -15.27 13.75
C ILE A 110 -4.83 -15.68 14.73
N THR A 111 -3.87 -14.79 14.99
CA THR A 111 -2.74 -15.08 15.90
C THR A 111 -3.20 -15.24 17.36
N ASN A 112 -4.29 -14.56 17.76
CA ASN A 112 -4.89 -14.73 19.08
C ASN A 112 -5.77 -15.98 19.22
N LEU A 113 -6.26 -16.54 18.11
CA LEU A 113 -7.05 -17.78 18.08
C LEU A 113 -6.19 -19.05 18.14
N ILE A 114 -4.90 -18.93 17.77
CA ILE A 114 -3.93 -20.04 17.72
C ILE A 114 -3.10 -20.14 19.02
N LYS A 115 -3.06 -19.08 19.82
CA LYS A 115 -2.54 -19.11 21.21
C LYS A 115 -3.55 -19.72 22.17
#